data_AF-A0A7S3C4I5-F1
#
_entry.id   AF-A0A7S3C4I5-F1
#
_cell.length_a   1.000
_cell.length_b   1.000
_cell.length_c   1.000
_cell.angle_alpha   90.00
_cell.angle_beta   90.00
_cell.angle_gamma   90.00
#
_symmetry.space_group_name_H-M   'P 1'
#
loop_
_entity.id
_entity.type
_entity.pdbx_description
1 polymer ?
#
loop_
_entity_poly.entity_id
_entity_poly.type
_entity_poly.pdbx_seq_one_letter_code
_entity_poly.pdbx_strand_id
1 'polypeptide(L)'
;EGEMVVAYASRTAQTTSEVVFWPEGSEVVEQTATGTPSAYSQLMYIVNELLEPSMGLPGASDAELYRIQNTSAYDWSIDPFTGDLASNYHLSSEVRHGLLQYNNPRAIYDSPVLHTVTLRNLRASTTYGYRVAGGDRNFSFTMPVEADAAGGAYPFTFGLTSDLGQTAVSDANVEILSRITEVAGSGRSAVLIAGDLSYADGFYSRWDSYARMMQPLAASVPVMVTAGNHEYGTGEAFV
;
A
#
# COMPACT_ATOMS: atom_id res chain seq x y z
N GLU A 1 -27.51 -2.39 -7.20
CA GLU A 1 -26.32 -3.16 -7.63
C GLU A 1 -25.07 -2.40 -7.22
N GLY A 2 -24.01 -3.10 -6.82
CA GLY A 2 -22.76 -2.52 -6.33
C GLY A 2 -21.59 -2.72 -7.28
N GLU A 3 -20.46 -2.10 -6.93
CA GLU A 3 -19.22 -2.16 -7.69
C GLU A 3 -18.04 -2.50 -6.78
N MET A 4 -17.02 -3.15 -7.34
CA MET A 4 -15.74 -3.43 -6.69
C MET A 4 -14.61 -3.09 -7.64
N VAL A 5 -13.56 -2.42 -7.13
CA VAL A 5 -12.35 -2.15 -7.90
C VAL A 5 -11.29 -3.15 -7.50
N VAL A 6 -10.77 -3.88 -8.48
CA VAL A 6 -9.62 -4.80 -8.31
C VAL A 6 -8.41 -4.14 -8.96
N ALA A 7 -7.37 -3.92 -8.15
CA ALA A 7 -6.08 -3.43 -8.61
C ALA A 7 -5.02 -4.53 -8.48
N TYR A 8 -4.21 -4.74 -9.52
CA TYR A 8 -3.12 -5.71 -9.50
C TYR A 8 -1.96 -5.28 -10.40
N ALA A 9 -0.80 -5.92 -10.22
CA ALA A 9 0.41 -5.64 -10.98
C ALA A 9 0.85 -6.86 -11.80
N SER A 10 1.37 -6.63 -12.99
CA SER A 10 1.98 -7.66 -13.84
C SER A 10 3.37 -7.23 -14.33
N ARG A 11 4.19 -8.21 -14.74
CA ARG A 11 5.56 -7.98 -15.21
C ARG A 11 5.64 -7.47 -16.65
N THR A 12 4.57 -7.61 -17.43
CA THR A 12 4.59 -7.39 -18.88
C THR A 12 3.29 -6.75 -19.35
N ALA A 13 3.41 -5.83 -20.30
CA ALA A 13 2.26 -5.21 -20.96
C ALA A 13 1.43 -6.20 -21.80
N GLN A 14 1.92 -7.44 -21.98
CA GLN A 14 1.17 -8.52 -22.63
C GLN A 14 0.08 -9.10 -21.74
N THR A 15 0.16 -8.94 -20.41
CA THR A 15 -0.92 -9.33 -19.50
C THR A 15 -2.11 -8.42 -19.74
N THR A 16 -3.27 -9.00 -20.04
CA THR A 16 -4.51 -8.23 -20.26
C THR A 16 -4.99 -7.61 -18.95
N SER A 17 -5.67 -6.46 -19.02
CA SER A 17 -6.33 -5.86 -17.85
C SER A 17 -7.69 -6.51 -17.60
N GLU A 18 -7.70 -7.82 -17.35
CA GLU A 18 -8.93 -8.60 -17.19
C GLU A 18 -9.02 -9.21 -15.79
N VAL A 19 -10.26 -9.29 -15.28
CA VAL A 19 -10.60 -10.03 -14.06
C VAL A 19 -11.79 -10.91 -14.38
N VAL A 20 -11.61 -12.21 -14.16
CA VAL A 20 -12.70 -13.20 -14.18
C VAL A 20 -13.26 -13.31 -12.77
N PHE A 21 -14.57 -13.21 -12.62
CA PHE A 21 -15.23 -13.26 -11.32
C PHE A 21 -16.55 -14.03 -11.39
N TRP A 22 -16.96 -14.61 -10.26
CA TRP A 22 -18.17 -15.41 -10.16
C TRP A 22 -18.75 -15.32 -8.74
N PRO A 23 -20.08 -15.34 -8.57
CA PRO A 23 -20.66 -15.49 -7.24
C PRO A 23 -20.31 -16.88 -6.69
N GLU A 24 -19.87 -16.96 -5.44
CA GLU A 24 -19.72 -18.25 -4.76
C GLU A 24 -21.10 -18.82 -4.44
N GLY A 25 -21.38 -20.06 -4.86
CA GLY A 25 -22.69 -20.69 -4.73
C GLY A 25 -23.15 -21.42 -5.99
N SER A 26 -24.44 -21.80 -6.06
CA SER A 26 -24.99 -22.59 -7.18
C SER A 26 -25.06 -21.82 -8.51
N GLU A 27 -24.88 -22.57 -9.61
CA GLU A 27 -24.62 -22.15 -11.00
C GLU A 27 -23.59 -21.02 -11.12
N VAL A 28 -22.31 -21.40 -11.03
CA VAL A 28 -21.15 -20.56 -11.30
C VAL A 28 -21.16 -20.13 -12.77
N VAL A 29 -21.69 -18.94 -13.04
CA VAL A 29 -21.49 -18.26 -14.32
C VAL A 29 -20.34 -17.28 -14.14
N GLU A 30 -19.18 -17.64 -14.70
CA GLU A 30 -18.03 -16.73 -14.77
C GLU A 30 -18.38 -15.51 -15.62
N GLN A 31 -18.02 -14.35 -15.11
CA GLN A 31 -18.11 -13.05 -15.79
C GLN A 31 -16.70 -12.51 -15.96
N THR A 32 -16.47 -11.75 -17.03
CA THR A 32 -15.18 -11.10 -17.27
C THR A 32 -15.38 -9.59 -17.32
N ALA A 33 -14.57 -8.88 -16.53
CA ALA A 33 -14.47 -7.43 -16.59
C ALA A 33 -13.11 -7.03 -17.17
N THR A 34 -13.12 -5.97 -17.98
CA THR A 34 -11.93 -5.36 -18.56
C THR A 34 -11.66 -4.01 -17.91
N GLY A 35 -10.40 -3.64 -17.74
CA GLY A 35 -9.98 -2.37 -17.18
C GLY A 35 -8.83 -1.73 -17.94
N THR A 36 -8.10 -0.86 -17.26
CA THR A 36 -7.04 -0.05 -17.87
C THR A 36 -5.67 -0.42 -17.32
N PRO A 37 -4.67 -0.66 -18.19
CA PRO A 37 -3.28 -0.76 -17.76
C PRO A 37 -2.66 0.64 -17.65
N SER A 38 -1.75 0.82 -16.71
CA SER A 38 -0.86 1.97 -16.61
C SER A 38 0.53 1.52 -16.16
N ALA A 39 1.54 2.31 -16.50
CA ALA A 39 2.88 2.17 -15.94
C ALA A 39 3.47 3.58 -15.86
N TYR A 40 4.39 3.78 -14.94
CA TYR A 40 5.11 5.03 -14.81
C TYR A 40 6.59 4.77 -14.58
N SER A 41 7.38 5.75 -15.02
CA SER A 41 8.81 5.79 -14.75
C SER A 41 9.07 7.01 -13.90
N GLN A 42 9.93 6.89 -12.90
CA GLN A 42 10.29 8.02 -12.06
C GLN A 42 11.76 7.97 -11.65
N LEU A 43 12.39 9.14 -11.58
CA LEU A 43 13.74 9.26 -11.07
C LEU A 43 13.70 9.14 -9.55
N MET A 44 14.45 8.19 -8.99
CA MET A 44 14.51 8.01 -7.56
C MET A 44 15.12 9.25 -6.89
N TYR A 45 14.45 9.70 -5.84
CA TYR A 45 14.84 10.83 -5.01
C TYR A 45 14.98 10.34 -3.58
N ILE A 46 16.18 10.02 -3.13
CA ILE A 46 16.37 9.42 -1.81
C ILE A 46 16.35 10.56 -0.79
N VAL A 47 15.32 10.69 0.03
CA VAL A 47 15.26 11.76 1.05
C VAL A 47 15.90 11.34 2.37
N ASN A 48 16.24 12.32 3.22
CA ASN A 48 16.88 12.08 4.53
C ASN A 48 15.99 11.24 5.48
N GLU A 49 14.70 11.15 5.21
CA GLU A 49 13.70 10.38 5.94
C GLU A 49 13.73 8.88 5.62
N LEU A 50 14.50 8.44 4.60
CA LEU A 50 14.70 7.02 4.25
C LEU A 50 15.64 6.27 5.20
N LEU A 51 16.10 6.91 6.28
CA LEU A 51 16.82 6.22 7.34
C LEU A 51 15.86 5.24 7.99
N GLU A 52 16.09 3.94 7.78
CA GLU A 52 15.48 2.85 8.54
C GLU A 52 15.41 3.26 10.01
N PRO A 53 14.23 3.61 10.59
CA PRO A 53 14.19 3.63 12.03
C PRO A 53 14.51 2.19 12.43
N SER A 54 15.58 1.99 13.20
CA SER A 54 15.83 0.70 13.81
C SER A 54 14.68 0.46 14.79
N MET A 55 13.57 -0.05 14.28
CA MET A 55 12.44 -0.45 15.09
C MET A 55 12.90 -1.76 15.72
N GLY A 56 13.48 -1.60 16.91
CA GLY A 56 14.16 -2.65 17.64
C GLY A 56 13.28 -3.89 17.80
N LEU A 57 13.94 -5.03 18.03
CA LEU A 57 13.25 -6.26 18.41
C LEU A 57 12.27 -5.99 19.56
N PRO A 58 11.10 -6.65 19.61
CA PRO A 58 10.11 -6.43 20.67
C PRO A 58 10.72 -6.81 22.02
N GLY A 59 11.12 -5.78 22.77
CA GLY A 59 11.84 -5.92 24.04
C GLY A 59 12.88 -4.82 24.21
N ALA A 60 12.44 -3.57 24.34
CA ALA A 60 13.31 -2.47 24.74
C ALA A 60 13.25 -2.31 26.27
N SER A 61 14.42 -2.21 26.90
CA SER A 61 14.53 -1.80 28.30
C SER A 61 14.16 -0.32 28.48
N ASP A 62 13.81 0.11 29.70
CA ASP A 62 13.48 1.52 29.98
C ASP A 62 14.58 2.49 29.53
N ALA A 63 15.85 2.08 29.61
CA ALA A 63 16.99 2.87 29.13
C ALA A 63 17.01 3.04 27.60
N GLU A 64 16.54 2.02 26.86
CA GLU A 64 16.38 2.10 25.41
C GLU A 64 15.16 2.95 25.03
N LEU A 65 14.08 2.89 25.82
CA LEU A 65 12.93 3.79 25.66
C LEU A 65 13.33 5.25 25.88
N TYR A 66 14.14 5.56 26.91
CA TYR A 66 14.67 6.90 27.15
C TYR A 66 15.63 7.37 26.03
N ARG A 67 16.39 6.45 25.42
CA ARG A 67 17.25 6.77 24.26
C ARG A 67 16.43 7.06 23.01
N ILE A 68 15.34 6.32 22.78
CA ILE A 68 14.43 6.52 21.63
C ILE A 68 13.58 7.80 21.80
N GLN A 69 13.21 8.16 23.03
CA GLN A 69 12.51 9.42 23.34
C GLN A 69 13.42 10.67 23.26
N ASN A 70 14.74 10.49 23.19
CA ASN A 70 15.66 11.61 23.09
C ASN A 70 15.80 12.11 21.64
N THR A 71 14.94 13.04 21.25
CA THR A 71 14.92 13.66 19.92
C THR A 71 16.03 14.69 19.70
N SER A 72 16.93 14.91 20.66
CA SER A 72 18.06 15.85 20.53
C SER A 72 19.23 15.35 19.66
N ALA A 73 19.14 14.12 19.13
CA ALA A 73 20.09 13.56 18.17
C ALA A 73 19.67 13.76 16.69
N TYR A 74 18.53 14.41 16.42
CA TYR A 74 18.16 14.86 15.07
C TYR A 74 18.95 16.14 14.73
N ASP A 75 20.16 15.95 14.22
CA ASP A 75 21.04 17.03 13.78
C ASP A 75 20.66 17.54 12.38
N TRP A 76 19.90 18.64 12.35
CA TRP A 76 19.54 19.44 11.18
C TRP A 76 20.74 20.21 10.59
N SER A 77 21.73 19.51 10.03
CA SER A 77 23.01 20.15 9.69
C SER A 77 23.04 21.04 8.43
N ILE A 78 21.93 21.67 8.01
CA ILE A 78 21.97 22.94 7.26
C ILE A 78 20.83 23.86 7.73
N ASP A 79 21.21 25.03 8.26
CA ASP A 79 20.34 26.11 8.69
C ASP A 79 19.97 27.03 7.51
N PRO A 80 18.67 27.15 7.14
CA PRO A 80 18.22 27.97 6.02
C PRO A 80 18.31 29.48 6.25
N PHE A 81 18.69 29.94 7.44
CA PHE A 81 18.90 31.36 7.76
C PHE A 81 20.37 31.77 7.83
N THR A 82 21.29 30.84 8.12
CA THR A 82 22.71 31.17 8.34
C THR A 82 23.66 30.69 7.24
N GLY A 83 23.24 29.73 6.40
CA GLY A 83 23.83 29.51 5.09
C GLY A 83 25.31 29.10 5.07
N ASP A 84 25.79 28.30 6.02
CA ASP A 84 27.16 27.76 5.93
C ASP A 84 27.29 26.25 6.15
N LEU A 85 28.29 25.68 5.45
CA LEU A 85 28.34 24.35 4.85
C LEU A 85 29.41 23.44 5.48
N ALA A 86 29.18 22.12 5.54
CA ALA A 86 30.24 21.15 5.80
C ALA A 86 30.67 20.39 4.52
N SER A 87 31.74 20.91 3.90
CA SER A 87 32.83 20.23 3.19
C SER A 87 32.55 18.96 2.35
N ASN A 88 32.81 19.11 1.06
CA ASN A 88 32.81 18.10 0.00
C ASN A 88 33.81 16.94 0.18
N TYR A 89 33.43 15.78 -0.39
CA TYR A 89 34.14 14.48 -0.55
C TYR A 89 34.45 13.73 0.76
N HIS A 90 34.00 12.49 0.99
CA HIS A 90 34.62 11.24 0.51
C HIS A 90 33.74 10.00 0.85
N LEU A 91 34.05 8.86 0.18
CA LEU A 91 33.68 7.44 0.46
C LEU A 91 32.34 6.90 -0.11
N SER A 92 32.48 5.86 -0.94
CA SER A 92 31.44 5.12 -1.65
C SER A 92 30.69 4.10 -0.78
N SER A 93 30.38 4.46 0.47
CA SER A 93 29.64 3.61 1.42
C SER A 93 28.52 4.34 2.16
N GLU A 94 28.30 5.63 1.85
CA GLU A 94 27.26 6.46 2.47
C GLU A 94 26.15 6.75 1.45
N VAL A 95 24.91 6.47 1.85
CA VAL A 95 23.72 6.81 1.06
C VAL A 95 23.63 8.34 1.04
N ARG A 96 23.83 8.94 -0.14
CA ARG A 96 23.62 10.38 -0.34
C ARG A 96 22.16 10.63 -0.66
N HIS A 97 21.53 11.45 0.16
CA HIS A 97 20.16 11.91 -0.04
C HIS A 97 20.12 13.01 -1.12
N GLY A 98 19.09 13.00 -1.97
CA GLY A 98 18.89 13.89 -3.11
C GLY A 98 18.46 13.17 -4.39
N LEU A 99 18.30 13.94 -5.47
CA LEU A 99 17.95 13.42 -6.78
C LEU A 99 19.12 12.61 -7.33
N LEU A 100 18.87 11.35 -7.63
CA LEU A 100 19.87 10.54 -8.30
C LEU A 100 20.09 11.04 -9.74
N GLN A 101 21.24 10.73 -10.33
CA GLN A 101 21.59 11.30 -11.64
C GLN A 101 20.68 10.73 -12.75
N TYR A 102 20.03 11.59 -13.53
CA TYR A 102 19.13 11.20 -14.63
C TYR A 102 19.82 10.35 -15.72
N ASN A 103 21.14 10.49 -15.88
CA ASN A 103 21.93 9.71 -16.83
C ASN A 103 22.38 8.35 -16.26
N ASN A 104 22.05 8.04 -15.01
CA ASN A 104 22.26 6.73 -14.41
C ASN A 104 20.98 5.89 -14.55
N PRO A 105 20.93 4.90 -15.45
CA PRO A 105 19.73 4.08 -15.63
C PRO A 105 19.34 3.28 -14.38
N ARG A 106 20.26 3.08 -13.42
CA ARG A 106 19.94 2.45 -12.13
C ARG A 106 19.20 3.37 -11.15
N ALA A 107 19.12 4.67 -11.46
CA ALA A 107 18.39 5.65 -10.70
C ALA A 107 16.93 5.79 -11.14
N ILE A 108 16.58 5.23 -12.30
CA ILE A 108 15.23 5.24 -12.84
C ILE A 108 14.50 4.03 -12.30
N TYR A 109 13.38 4.28 -11.64
CA TYR A 109 12.42 3.25 -11.28
C TYR A 109 11.36 3.17 -12.38
N ASP A 110 11.15 1.98 -12.92
CA ASP A 110 10.01 1.67 -13.77
C ASP A 110 9.04 0.81 -12.97
N SER A 111 7.78 1.25 -12.88
CA SER A 111 6.75 0.46 -12.21
C SER A 111 6.48 -0.83 -13.00
N PRO A 112 5.98 -1.89 -12.33
CA PRO A 112 5.22 -2.92 -13.01
C PRO A 112 4.05 -2.32 -13.82
N VAL A 113 3.45 -3.11 -14.70
CA VAL A 113 2.18 -2.71 -15.31
C VAL A 113 1.09 -2.85 -14.26
N LEU A 114 0.46 -1.72 -13.91
CA LEU A 114 -0.63 -1.63 -12.95
C LEU A 114 -1.95 -1.73 -13.71
N HIS A 115 -2.84 -2.59 -13.24
CA HIS A 115 -4.15 -2.83 -13.83
C HIS A 115 -5.23 -2.39 -12.84
N THR A 116 -6.19 -1.61 -13.31
CA THR A 116 -7.38 -1.23 -12.53
C THR A 116 -8.62 -1.71 -13.26
N VAL A 117 -9.39 -2.61 -12.64
CA VAL A 117 -10.57 -3.23 -13.23
C VAL A 117 -11.77 -3.02 -12.32
N THR A 118 -12.86 -2.46 -12.85
CA THR A 118 -14.11 -2.26 -12.13
C THR A 118 -15.07 -3.41 -12.41
N LEU A 119 -15.37 -4.21 -11.39
CA LEU A 119 -16.44 -5.21 -11.41
C LEU A 119 -17.77 -4.50 -11.14
N ARG A 120 -18.74 -4.66 -12.02
CA ARG A 120 -20.06 -4.00 -11.94
C ARG A 120 -21.17 -5.03 -11.75
N ASN A 121 -22.37 -4.53 -11.44
CA ASN A 121 -23.58 -5.33 -11.29
C ASN A 121 -23.46 -6.41 -10.19
N LEU A 122 -22.71 -6.11 -9.13
CA LEU A 122 -22.50 -7.02 -8.01
C LEU A 122 -23.71 -7.00 -7.07
N ARG A 123 -24.13 -8.18 -6.63
CA ARG A 123 -25.22 -8.35 -5.68
C ARG A 123 -24.72 -8.07 -4.27
N ALA A 124 -25.53 -7.36 -3.47
CA ALA A 124 -25.26 -7.16 -2.06
C ALA A 124 -25.23 -8.51 -1.31
N SER A 125 -24.60 -8.54 -0.13
CA SER A 125 -24.55 -9.73 0.74
C SER A 125 -24.02 -11.00 0.05
N THR A 126 -23.24 -10.86 -1.02
CA THR A 126 -22.79 -11.98 -1.87
C THR A 126 -21.27 -12.05 -1.87
N THR A 127 -20.74 -13.26 -1.65
CA THR A 127 -19.31 -13.54 -1.82
C THR A 127 -19.01 -13.81 -3.28
N TYR A 128 -17.97 -13.17 -3.79
CA TYR A 128 -17.48 -13.36 -5.15
C TYR A 128 -16.08 -13.94 -5.11
N GLY A 129 -15.87 -15.04 -5.85
CA GLY A 129 -14.56 -15.48 -6.23
C GLY A 129 -14.06 -14.67 -7.42
N TYR A 130 -12.76 -14.40 -7.49
CA TYR A 130 -12.15 -13.71 -8.62
C TYR A 130 -10.73 -14.20 -8.90
N ARG A 131 -10.30 -14.02 -10.15
CA ARG A 131 -8.97 -14.32 -10.66
C ARG A 131 -8.53 -13.21 -11.61
N VAL A 132 -7.32 -12.71 -11.40
CA VAL A 132 -6.70 -11.67 -12.24
C VAL A 132 -5.96 -12.32 -13.41
N ALA A 133 -5.87 -11.64 -14.55
CA ALA A 133 -5.12 -12.12 -15.69
C ALA A 133 -3.64 -12.35 -15.37
N GLY A 134 -3.05 -13.40 -15.96
CA GLY A 134 -1.65 -13.78 -15.73
C GLY A 134 -1.35 -14.41 -14.36
N GLY A 135 -2.39 -14.70 -13.55
CA GLY A 135 -2.26 -15.40 -12.28
C GLY A 135 -3.14 -16.64 -12.18
N ASP A 136 -2.68 -17.64 -11.42
CA ASP A 136 -3.39 -18.91 -11.22
C ASP A 136 -4.11 -19.00 -9.86
N ARG A 137 -3.98 -17.96 -9.04
CA ARG A 137 -4.59 -17.90 -7.71
C ARG A 137 -6.02 -17.37 -7.79
N ASN A 138 -6.94 -18.06 -7.13
CA ASN A 138 -8.28 -17.56 -6.87
C ASN A 138 -8.28 -16.82 -5.54
N PHE A 139 -8.97 -15.69 -5.51
CA PHE A 139 -9.23 -14.88 -4.33
C PHE A 139 -10.74 -14.74 -4.14
N SER A 140 -11.17 -14.22 -3.00
CA SER A 140 -12.58 -13.92 -2.79
C SER A 140 -12.78 -12.68 -1.92
N PHE A 141 -13.88 -11.98 -2.15
CA PHE A 141 -14.35 -10.85 -1.33
C PHE A 141 -15.85 -10.96 -1.13
N THR A 142 -16.38 -10.35 -0.07
CA THR A 142 -17.83 -10.29 0.19
C THR A 142 -18.35 -8.88 0.02
N MET A 143 -19.38 -8.70 -0.81
CA MET A 143 -20.04 -7.41 -0.96
C MET A 143 -20.72 -6.98 0.34
N PRO A 144 -20.80 -5.66 0.63
CA PRO A 144 -21.49 -5.16 1.80
C PRO A 144 -22.90 -5.73 1.95
N VAL A 145 -23.29 -5.99 3.19
CA VAL A 145 -24.65 -6.47 3.49
C VAL A 145 -25.68 -5.40 3.15
N GLU A 146 -26.80 -5.83 2.57
CA GLU A 146 -27.89 -4.93 2.25
C GLU A 146 -28.55 -4.40 3.52
N ALA A 147 -28.78 -3.09 3.59
CA ALA A 147 -29.53 -2.49 4.68
C ALA A 147 -31.01 -2.83 4.52
N ASP A 148 -31.58 -3.57 5.46
CA ASP A 148 -33.02 -3.81 5.54
C ASP A 148 -33.70 -2.91 6.59
N ALA A 149 -35.03 -2.94 6.60
CA ALA A 149 -35.85 -2.17 7.54
C ALA A 149 -35.65 -2.57 9.02
N ALA A 150 -34.99 -3.70 9.29
CA ALA A 150 -34.67 -4.18 10.63
C ALA A 150 -33.25 -3.78 11.09
N GLY A 151 -32.50 -3.04 10.26
CA GLY A 151 -31.14 -2.61 10.58
C GLY A 151 -30.05 -3.62 10.18
N GLY A 152 -30.33 -4.54 9.26
CA GLY A 152 -29.47 -5.69 8.88
C GLY A 152 -28.06 -5.36 8.37
N ALA A 153 -27.78 -4.09 8.06
CA ALA A 153 -26.45 -3.59 7.73
C ALA A 153 -25.58 -3.20 8.94
N TYR A 154 -26.16 -3.17 10.15
CA TYR A 154 -25.48 -2.79 11.39
C TYR A 154 -25.50 -3.92 12.43
N PRO A 155 -24.49 -4.00 13.31
CA PRO A 155 -23.30 -3.15 13.35
C PRO A 155 -22.37 -3.37 12.13
N PHE A 156 -21.74 -2.29 11.67
CA PHE A 156 -20.70 -2.32 10.65
C PHE A 156 -19.38 -1.89 11.31
N THR A 157 -18.30 -2.61 11.05
CA THR A 157 -17.02 -2.42 11.73
C THR A 157 -15.97 -1.88 10.77
N PHE A 158 -15.32 -0.78 11.17
CA PHE A 158 -14.16 -0.26 10.44
C PHE A 158 -12.87 -0.63 11.17
N GLY A 159 -11.96 -1.28 10.46
CA GLY A 159 -10.55 -1.35 10.86
C GLY A 159 -9.89 -0.03 10.52
N LEU A 160 -9.10 0.53 11.42
CA LEU A 160 -8.44 1.82 11.22
C LEU A 160 -6.97 1.70 11.59
N THR A 161 -6.11 2.16 10.69
CA THR A 161 -4.67 2.31 10.93
C THR A 161 -4.14 3.52 10.14
N SER A 162 -2.90 3.93 10.42
CA SER A 162 -2.16 4.98 9.72
C SER A 162 -0.68 4.69 9.91
N ASP A 163 0.19 5.38 9.14
CA ASP A 163 1.63 5.34 9.38
C ASP A 163 2.18 3.90 9.32
N LEU A 164 1.64 3.09 8.41
CA LEU A 164 1.79 1.64 8.48
C LEU A 164 3.23 1.22 8.19
N GLY A 165 3.84 1.80 7.15
CA GLY A 165 5.15 1.40 6.67
C GLY A 165 5.23 -0.08 6.28
N GLN A 166 6.42 -0.65 6.36
CA GLN A 166 6.70 -2.02 5.90
C GLN A 166 7.75 -2.72 6.76
N THR A 167 7.39 -2.98 8.01
CA THR A 167 8.19 -3.68 9.03
C THR A 167 7.49 -4.97 9.47
N ALA A 168 8.15 -5.78 10.30
CA ALA A 168 7.50 -6.94 10.93
C ALA A 168 6.29 -6.57 11.82
N VAL A 169 6.25 -5.35 12.36
CA VAL A 169 5.08 -4.85 13.10
C VAL A 169 3.96 -4.44 12.14
N SER A 170 4.32 -3.91 10.97
CA SER A 170 3.38 -3.62 9.88
C SER A 170 2.72 -4.90 9.38
N ASP A 171 3.50 -5.97 9.19
CA ASP A 171 2.98 -7.31 8.85
C ASP A 171 1.95 -7.79 9.88
N ALA A 172 2.25 -7.67 11.17
CA ALA A 172 1.33 -8.06 12.24
C ALA A 172 0.03 -7.22 12.24
N ASN A 173 0.14 -5.91 11.96
CA ASN A 173 -1.04 -5.05 11.79
C ASN A 173 -1.92 -5.50 10.61
N VAL A 174 -1.30 -5.80 9.45
CA VAL A 174 -2.03 -6.32 8.27
C VAL A 174 -2.71 -7.64 8.58
N GLU A 175 -2.03 -8.54 9.29
CA GLU A 175 -2.60 -9.82 9.70
C GLU A 175 -3.82 -9.62 10.61
N ILE A 176 -3.73 -8.78 11.64
CA ILE A 176 -4.86 -8.46 12.53
C ILE A 176 -6.04 -7.88 11.74
N LEU A 177 -5.77 -6.92 10.86
CA LEU A 177 -6.81 -6.29 10.03
C LEU A 177 -7.46 -7.27 9.05
N SER A 178 -6.70 -8.23 8.50
CA SER A 178 -7.26 -9.24 7.59
C SER A 178 -8.29 -10.15 8.25
N ARG A 179 -8.22 -10.29 9.58
CA ARG A 179 -9.15 -11.09 10.39
C ARG A 179 -10.38 -10.32 10.84
N ILE A 180 -10.55 -9.07 10.41
CA ILE A 180 -11.71 -8.23 10.81
C ILE A 180 -13.06 -8.90 10.50
N THR A 181 -13.14 -9.69 9.43
CA THR A 181 -14.35 -10.44 9.07
C THR A 181 -14.68 -11.56 10.04
N GLU A 182 -13.71 -12.08 10.81
CA GLU A 182 -13.95 -13.08 11.86
C GLU A 182 -14.71 -12.48 13.04
N VAL A 183 -14.51 -11.18 13.29
CA VAL A 183 -15.15 -10.45 14.39
C VAL A 183 -16.46 -9.79 13.93
N ALA A 184 -16.46 -9.14 12.77
CA ALA A 184 -17.61 -8.38 12.26
C ALA A 184 -18.61 -9.23 11.45
N GLY A 185 -18.15 -10.36 10.90
CA GLY A 185 -18.84 -11.12 9.87
C GLY A 185 -18.54 -10.60 8.46
N SER A 186 -18.62 -11.49 7.47
CA SER A 186 -18.41 -11.16 6.05
C SER A 186 -19.40 -10.11 5.55
N GLY A 187 -18.91 -9.16 4.75
CA GLY A 187 -19.72 -8.05 4.21
C GLY A 187 -20.11 -6.98 5.24
N ARG A 188 -19.62 -7.07 6.49
CA ARG A 188 -19.89 -6.10 7.58
C ARG A 188 -18.66 -5.31 8.01
N SER A 189 -17.60 -5.34 7.22
CA SER A 189 -16.36 -4.65 7.55
C SER A 189 -15.63 -4.09 6.33
N ALA A 190 -14.85 -3.04 6.60
CA ALA A 190 -13.90 -2.45 5.68
C ALA A 190 -12.71 -1.89 6.48
N VAL A 191 -11.60 -1.64 5.81
CA VAL A 191 -10.41 -1.04 6.44
C VAL A 191 -10.15 0.34 5.85
N LEU A 192 -9.82 1.29 6.73
CA LEU A 192 -9.37 2.64 6.41
C LEU A 192 -7.89 2.77 6.81
N ILE A 193 -7.06 3.23 5.88
CA ILE A 193 -5.65 3.57 6.16
C ILE A 193 -5.47 5.08 5.97
N ALA A 194 -5.23 5.78 7.06
CA ALA A 194 -5.22 7.24 7.08
C ALA A 194 -3.84 7.84 6.73
N GLY A 195 -3.32 7.52 5.54
CA GLY A 195 -2.07 8.07 5.03
C GLY A 195 -0.80 7.43 5.57
N ASP A 196 0.33 7.88 5.01
CA ASP A 196 1.69 7.43 5.29
C ASP A 196 1.81 5.91 5.13
N LEU A 197 1.65 5.48 3.88
CA LEU A 197 1.45 4.09 3.51
C LEU A 197 2.77 3.32 3.55
N SER A 198 3.62 3.49 2.54
CA SER A 198 4.82 2.67 2.36
C SER A 198 6.09 3.29 2.97
N TYR A 199 6.06 4.60 3.26
CA TYR A 199 7.27 5.40 3.48
C TYR A 199 8.27 5.16 2.35
N ALA A 200 7.78 5.24 1.11
CA ALA A 200 8.63 5.03 -0.07
C ALA A 200 9.55 6.22 -0.25
N ASP A 201 9.08 7.44 0.04
CA ASP A 201 9.89 8.64 0.20
C ASP A 201 10.93 8.83 -0.92
N GLY A 202 10.48 8.58 -2.16
CA GLY A 202 11.26 8.67 -3.39
C GLY A 202 12.19 7.48 -3.71
N PHE A 203 12.25 6.45 -2.86
CA PHE A 203 12.71 5.11 -3.20
C PHE A 203 11.54 4.20 -3.62
N TYR A 204 11.05 4.43 -4.84
CA TYR A 204 9.77 3.92 -5.35
C TYR A 204 9.56 2.40 -5.30
N SER A 205 10.64 1.60 -5.34
CA SER A 205 10.52 0.13 -5.20
C SER A 205 9.91 -0.34 -3.87
N ARG A 206 9.86 0.54 -2.85
CA ARG A 206 9.15 0.26 -1.59
C ARG A 206 7.64 0.14 -1.79
N TRP A 207 7.06 0.82 -2.77
CA TRP A 207 5.65 0.63 -3.13
C TRP A 207 5.37 -0.82 -3.54
N ASP A 208 6.31 -1.50 -4.22
CA ASP A 208 6.15 -2.90 -4.60
C ASP A 208 6.19 -3.84 -3.39
N SER A 209 7.11 -3.62 -2.44
CA SER A 209 7.17 -4.42 -1.22
C SER A 209 5.94 -4.20 -0.34
N TYR A 210 5.51 -2.94 -0.19
CA TYR A 210 4.31 -2.58 0.54
C TYR A 210 3.06 -3.25 -0.07
N ALA A 211 2.89 -3.20 -1.40
CA ALA A 211 1.77 -3.86 -2.08
C ALA A 211 1.75 -5.38 -1.85
N ARG A 212 2.92 -6.04 -1.84
CA ARG A 212 3.03 -7.47 -1.51
C ARG A 212 2.67 -7.76 -0.05
N MET A 213 3.13 -6.92 0.87
CA MET A 213 2.81 -6.99 2.30
C MET A 213 1.31 -6.87 2.55
N MET A 214 0.66 -5.92 1.85
CA MET A 214 -0.78 -5.64 1.97
C MET A 214 -1.68 -6.69 1.31
N GLN A 215 -1.14 -7.52 0.41
CA GLN A 215 -1.93 -8.46 -0.41
C GLN A 215 -2.88 -9.36 0.41
N PRO A 216 -2.49 -9.95 1.57
CA PRO A 216 -3.39 -10.80 2.35
C PRO A 216 -4.65 -10.08 2.82
N LEU A 217 -4.54 -8.79 3.15
CA LEU A 217 -5.67 -7.95 3.56
C LEU A 217 -6.45 -7.43 2.35
N ALA A 218 -5.78 -6.75 1.42
CA ALA A 218 -6.44 -6.04 0.32
C ALA A 218 -7.10 -6.98 -0.72
N ALA A 219 -6.68 -8.25 -0.77
CA ALA A 219 -7.29 -9.23 -1.66
C ALA A 219 -8.65 -9.76 -1.16
N SER A 220 -8.98 -9.57 0.12
CA SER A 220 -10.15 -10.17 0.76
C SER A 220 -11.10 -9.16 1.42
N VAL A 221 -10.57 -8.05 1.92
CA VAL A 221 -11.32 -6.99 2.59
C VAL A 221 -11.21 -5.69 1.79
N PRO A 222 -12.29 -4.92 1.60
CA PRO A 222 -12.22 -3.60 0.99
C PRO A 222 -11.33 -2.67 1.83
N VAL A 223 -10.26 -2.16 1.22
CA VAL A 223 -9.34 -1.19 1.83
C VAL A 223 -9.51 0.15 1.13
N MET A 224 -9.73 1.20 1.90
CA MET A 224 -9.70 2.59 1.43
C MET A 224 -8.54 3.30 2.09
N VAL A 225 -7.84 4.13 1.32
CA VAL A 225 -6.65 4.84 1.78
C VAL A 225 -6.82 6.33 1.52
N THR A 226 -6.22 7.15 2.39
CA THR A 226 -5.96 8.57 2.11
C THR A 226 -4.46 8.79 1.90
N ALA A 227 -4.07 9.95 1.37
CA ALA A 227 -2.68 10.36 1.31
C ALA A 227 -2.30 11.09 2.62
N GLY A 228 -1.13 10.76 3.16
CA GLY A 228 -0.43 11.50 4.20
C GLY A 228 0.71 12.33 3.62
N ASN A 229 1.60 12.86 4.45
CA ASN A 229 2.72 13.67 3.98
C ASN A 229 3.77 12.83 3.22
N HIS A 230 3.90 11.53 3.51
CA HIS A 230 4.86 10.63 2.86
C HIS A 230 4.42 10.14 1.46
N GLU A 231 3.17 10.41 1.05
CA GLU A 231 2.71 10.17 -0.32
C GLU A 231 3.08 11.29 -1.29
N TYR A 232 3.40 12.48 -0.78
CA TYR A 232 3.86 13.60 -1.59
C TYR A 232 5.37 13.46 -1.84
N GLY A 233 5.72 12.79 -2.93
CA GLY A 233 7.11 12.73 -3.39
C GLY A 233 7.64 14.13 -3.73
N THR A 234 8.80 14.49 -3.17
CA THR A 234 9.59 15.67 -3.57
C THR A 234 10.37 15.46 -4.87
N GLY A 235 10.29 14.26 -5.46
CA GLY A 235 10.78 13.95 -6.80
C GLY A 235 9.87 14.58 -7.85
N GLU A 236 10.19 15.81 -8.23
CA GLU A 236 9.77 16.56 -9.42
C GLU A 236 8.61 15.97 -10.22
N ALA A 237 7.46 16.64 -10.11
CA ALA A 237 6.37 16.59 -11.07
C ALA A 237 6.84 17.24 -12.39
N PHE A 238 7.57 16.49 -13.23
CA PHE A 238 7.75 16.87 -14.62
C PHE A 238 6.75 16.10 -15.48
N VAL A 239 5.66 16.81 -15.80
CA VAL A 239 4.84 16.56 -16.99
C VAL A 239 5.60 17.10 -18.21
#